data_AF-A0A183AIF5-F1
#
_entry.id   AF-A0A183AIF5-F1
#
_cell.length_a   1.000
_cell.length_b   1.000
_cell.length_c   1.000
_cell.angle_alpha   90.00
_cell.angle_beta   90.00
_cell.angle_gamma   90.00
#
_symmetry.space_group_name_H-M   'P 1'
#
loop_
_entity.id
_entity.type
_entity.pdbx_description
1 polymer ?
#
loop_
_entity_poly.entity_id
_entity_poly.type
_entity_poly.pdbx_seq_one_letter_code
_entity_poly.pdbx_strand_id
1 'polypeptide(L)'
;MCTVSPSNLKVSDSKESSTCISEAEAALYDRQIRLWGLEAQNKLKRARILLYGMSPVGAEVAKNLVLSGVAALDIIDEQIVTPLDTASNFLIPENAIGESTVTYPTLRQSFHLGGDQPISPKSIPKGFLIMQLLRQIDSSEDDLVLDTVREKWKQVSEQLGLPENALKEEDLECCCGPLVPAVSAILGGVVAQEIIRAITSKGAPQGNWYFVDGINCSVTVEWLPETEASA
;
A
#
# COMPACT_ATOMS: atom_id res chain seq x y z
N MET A 1 38.33 -46.15 -29.41
CA MET A 1 36.92 -46.34 -29.83
C MET A 1 36.27 -47.31 -28.88
N CYS A 2 35.46 -46.79 -27.94
CA CYS A 2 34.52 -47.58 -27.15
C CYS A 2 33.25 -46.73 -27.03
N THR A 3 32.25 -47.07 -27.83
CA THR A 3 30.89 -46.54 -27.78
C THR A 3 30.13 -47.26 -26.68
N VAL A 4 29.49 -46.51 -25.78
CA VAL A 4 28.51 -47.05 -24.82
C VAL A 4 27.19 -46.33 -25.06
N SER A 5 26.17 -47.11 -25.42
CA SER A 5 24.80 -46.67 -25.70
C SER A 5 24.09 -46.19 -24.42
N PRO A 6 23.19 -45.19 -24.49
CA PRO A 6 22.44 -44.75 -23.32
C PRO A 6 21.23 -45.68 -23.12
N SER A 7 21.25 -46.49 -22.07
CA SER A 7 20.04 -47.13 -21.55
C SER A 7 19.95 -46.90 -20.05
N ASN A 8 18.78 -46.42 -19.63
CA ASN A 8 18.30 -46.22 -18.26
C ASN A 8 18.79 -44.96 -17.51
N LEU A 9 18.36 -43.79 -17.97
CA LEU A 9 18.03 -42.71 -17.03
C LEU A 9 16.55 -42.85 -16.68
N LYS A 10 16.24 -43.53 -15.57
CA LYS A 10 14.93 -43.40 -14.93
C LYS A 10 14.83 -41.94 -14.51
N VAL A 11 13.98 -41.18 -15.18
CA VAL A 11 13.44 -39.93 -14.64
C VAL A 11 12.63 -40.37 -13.43
N SER A 12 13.27 -40.35 -12.25
CA SER A 12 12.52 -40.33 -11.02
C SER A 12 11.83 -38.98 -11.01
N ASP A 13 10.52 -38.99 -11.23
CA ASP A 13 9.63 -37.88 -10.86
C ASP A 13 9.90 -37.57 -9.39
N SER A 14 10.80 -36.63 -9.15
CA SER A 14 10.94 -35.97 -7.86
C SER A 14 9.69 -35.14 -7.70
N LYS A 15 8.66 -35.77 -7.12
CA LYS A 15 7.47 -35.14 -6.57
C LYS A 15 7.84 -33.75 -6.05
N GLU A 16 7.13 -32.75 -6.57
CA GLU A 16 7.03 -31.41 -6.03
C GLU A 16 7.11 -31.48 -4.50
N SER A 17 7.99 -30.68 -3.89
CA SER A 17 8.02 -30.56 -2.44
C SER A 17 6.67 -29.96 -2.02
N SER A 18 5.74 -30.83 -1.63
CA SER A 18 4.49 -30.44 -1.00
C SER A 18 4.87 -29.71 0.28
N THR A 19 4.85 -28.38 0.26
CA THR A 19 4.97 -27.56 1.46
C THR A 19 3.76 -27.89 2.34
N CYS A 20 3.99 -28.82 3.26
CA CYS A 20 3.04 -29.29 4.25
C CYS A 20 2.84 -28.16 5.26
N ILE A 21 1.62 -27.63 5.33
CA ILE A 21 1.21 -26.79 6.46
C ILE A 21 1.12 -27.71 7.67
N SER A 22 1.80 -27.37 8.76
CA SER A 22 1.71 -28.16 9.99
C SER A 22 0.27 -28.15 10.53
N GLU A 23 -0.11 -29.15 11.31
CA GLU A 23 -1.47 -29.24 11.86
C GLU A 23 -1.84 -28.01 12.70
N ALA A 24 -0.87 -27.47 13.45
CA ALA A 24 -1.04 -26.23 14.21
C ALA A 24 -1.28 -25.01 13.30
N GLU A 25 -0.55 -24.89 12.19
CA GLU A 25 -0.75 -23.81 11.22
C GLU A 25 -2.06 -23.99 10.43
N ALA A 26 -2.46 -25.23 10.13
CA ALA A 26 -3.72 -25.52 9.47
C ALA A 26 -4.89 -25.12 10.36
N ALA A 27 -4.79 -25.34 11.68
CA ALA A 27 -5.75 -24.85 12.66
C ALA A 27 -5.72 -23.32 12.78
N LEU A 28 -4.53 -22.71 12.83
CA LEU A 28 -4.37 -21.26 12.92
C LEU A 28 -4.96 -20.52 11.72
N TYR A 29 -4.76 -21.06 10.52
CA TYR A 29 -5.19 -20.45 9.25
C TYR A 29 -6.48 -21.06 8.68
N ASP A 30 -7.21 -21.91 9.42
CA ASP A 30 -8.38 -22.66 8.90
C ASP A 30 -9.40 -21.73 8.20
N ARG A 31 -9.76 -20.61 8.82
CA ARG A 31 -10.70 -19.63 8.24
C ARG A 31 -10.17 -19.02 6.93
N GLN A 32 -8.88 -18.70 6.88
CA GLN A 32 -8.21 -18.12 5.73
C GLN A 32 -8.12 -19.14 4.58
N ILE A 33 -7.74 -20.38 4.91
CA ILE A 33 -7.65 -21.51 3.97
C ILE A 33 -9.02 -21.80 3.33
N ARG A 34 -10.12 -21.71 4.10
CA ARG A 34 -11.48 -21.87 3.54
C ARG A 34 -11.86 -20.75 2.56
N LEU A 35 -11.30 -19.55 2.73
CA LEU A 35 -11.60 -18.40 1.90
C LEU A 35 -10.87 -18.45 0.56
N TRP A 36 -9.54 -18.65 0.57
CA TRP A 36 -8.71 -18.54 -0.63
C TRP A 36 -8.01 -19.85 -1.05
N GLY A 37 -8.17 -20.91 -0.27
CA GLY A 37 -7.62 -22.23 -0.55
C GLY A 37 -6.21 -22.45 -0.01
N LEU A 38 -5.85 -23.73 0.13
CA LEU A 38 -4.56 -24.15 0.69
C LEU A 38 -3.37 -23.68 -0.15
N GLU A 39 -3.52 -23.67 -1.47
CA GLU A 39 -2.47 -23.22 -2.40
C GLU A 39 -2.14 -21.73 -2.20
N ALA A 40 -3.17 -20.89 -2.02
CA ALA A 40 -3.01 -19.47 -1.73
C ALA A 40 -2.28 -19.26 -0.39
N GLN A 41 -2.65 -20.02 0.65
CA GLN A 41 -1.95 -19.99 1.93
C GLN A 41 -0.47 -20.39 1.79
N ASN A 42 -0.16 -21.40 0.98
CA ASN A 42 1.21 -21.82 0.70
C ASN A 42 2.02 -20.77 -0.09
N LYS A 43 1.37 -19.92 -0.90
CA LYS A 43 2.04 -18.78 -1.55
C LYS A 43 2.39 -17.70 -0.52
N LEU A 44 1.46 -17.35 0.37
CA LEU A 44 1.69 -16.40 1.47
C LEU A 44 2.86 -16.84 2.35
N LYS A 45 2.88 -18.12 2.77
CA LYS A 45 3.96 -18.71 3.58
C LYS A 45 5.36 -18.70 2.93
N ARG A 46 5.45 -18.40 1.64
CA ARG A 46 6.72 -18.27 0.90
C ARG A 46 7.03 -16.81 0.52
N ALA A 47 6.07 -15.90 0.71
CA ALA A 47 6.23 -14.50 0.37
C ALA A 47 7.07 -13.78 1.42
N ARG A 48 8.11 -13.10 0.95
CA ARG A 48 8.88 -12.13 1.74
C ARG A 48 8.56 -10.74 1.22
N ILE A 49 8.19 -9.83 2.11
CA ILE A 49 7.72 -8.50 1.75
C ILE A 49 8.65 -7.48 2.38
N LEU A 50 9.07 -6.48 1.60
CA LEU A 50 9.73 -5.29 2.10
C LEU A 50 8.69 -4.18 2.23
N LEU A 51 8.50 -3.67 3.44
CA LEU A 51 7.65 -2.52 3.71
C LEU A 51 8.53 -1.30 3.98
N TYR A 52 8.37 -0.26 3.15
CA TYR A 52 9.07 1.00 3.32
C TYR A 52 8.13 2.03 3.97
N GLY A 53 8.50 2.52 5.15
CA GLY A 53 7.73 3.43 6.00
C GLY A 53 6.79 2.71 6.98
N MET A 54 6.86 3.08 8.25
CA MET A 54 5.98 2.64 9.34
C MET A 54 5.09 3.78 9.83
N SER A 55 4.41 4.42 8.89
CA SER A 55 3.29 5.30 9.21
C SER A 55 2.15 4.51 9.89
N PRO A 56 1.14 5.17 10.48
CA PRO A 56 -0.07 4.51 10.98
C PRO A 56 -0.72 3.55 9.97
N VAL A 57 -0.75 3.92 8.68
CA VAL A 57 -1.21 3.04 7.60
C VAL A 57 -0.26 1.86 7.41
N GLY A 58 1.06 2.11 7.41
CA GLY A 58 2.09 1.07 7.32
C GLY A 58 1.97 0.03 8.43
N ALA A 59 1.70 0.44 9.67
CA ALA A 59 1.45 -0.45 10.80
C ALA A 59 0.23 -1.34 10.59
N GLU A 60 -0.85 -0.78 10.06
CA GLU A 60 -2.06 -1.51 9.71
C GLU A 60 -1.82 -2.51 8.56
N VAL A 61 -1.05 -2.12 7.55
CA VAL A 61 -0.61 -3.04 6.48
C VAL A 61 0.23 -4.18 7.08
N ALA A 62 1.24 -3.86 7.87
CA ALA A 62 2.14 -4.81 8.51
C ALA A 62 1.37 -5.85 9.34
N LYS A 63 0.46 -5.40 10.20
CA LYS A 63 -0.39 -6.26 11.02
C LYS A 63 -1.19 -7.24 10.14
N ASN A 64 -1.86 -6.74 9.11
CA ASN A 64 -2.69 -7.59 8.24
C ASN A 64 -1.83 -8.61 7.47
N LEU A 65 -0.63 -8.23 7.00
CA LEU A 65 0.30 -9.14 6.32
C LEU A 65 0.84 -10.22 7.26
N VAL A 66 1.28 -9.85 8.46
CA VAL A 66 1.78 -10.79 9.48
C VAL A 66 0.68 -11.77 9.90
N LEU A 67 -0.54 -11.29 10.17
CA LEU A 67 -1.69 -12.14 10.52
C LEU A 67 -2.14 -13.07 9.38
N SER A 68 -1.84 -12.70 8.13
CA SER A 68 -2.11 -13.54 6.95
C SER A 68 -1.06 -14.64 6.74
N GLY A 69 0.03 -14.63 7.51
CA GLY A 69 1.04 -15.68 7.50
C GLY A 69 2.07 -15.55 6.37
N VAL A 70 2.52 -14.32 6.09
CA VAL A 70 3.67 -14.10 5.21
C VAL A 70 4.95 -14.67 5.81
N ALA A 71 5.89 -15.12 4.97
CA ALA A 71 7.13 -15.76 5.43
C ALA A 71 8.06 -14.80 6.18
N ALA A 72 8.15 -13.56 5.70
CA ALA A 72 8.91 -12.49 6.32
C ALA A 72 8.32 -11.13 5.93
N LEU A 73 8.42 -10.19 6.85
CA LEU A 73 8.16 -8.78 6.64
C LEU A 73 9.40 -8.02 7.09
N ASP A 74 10.18 -7.55 6.12
CA ASP A 74 11.34 -6.70 6.35
C ASP A 74 10.84 -5.25 6.31
N ILE A 75 11.20 -4.43 7.30
CA ILE A 75 10.70 -3.06 7.47
C ILE A 75 11.87 -2.07 7.37
N ILE A 76 11.69 -1.01 6.60
CA ILE A 76 12.63 0.12 6.51
C ILE A 76 11.86 1.39 6.85
N ASP A 77 12.28 2.12 7.88
CA ASP A 77 11.74 3.44 8.20
C ASP A 77 12.85 4.33 8.79
N GLU A 78 13.09 5.48 8.18
CA GLU A 78 14.14 6.43 8.56
C GLU A 78 13.65 7.55 9.48
N GLN A 79 12.36 7.59 9.80
CA GLN A 79 11.78 8.67 10.60
C GLN A 79 12.10 8.56 12.09
N ILE A 80 12.09 9.71 12.77
CA ILE A 80 12.22 9.81 14.24
C ILE A 80 10.81 9.76 14.82
N VAL A 81 10.62 8.93 15.85
CA VAL A 81 9.33 8.81 16.51
C VAL A 81 8.91 10.13 17.16
N THR A 82 7.75 10.65 16.73
CA THR A 82 7.08 11.81 17.32
C THR A 82 6.02 11.39 18.33
N PRO A 83 5.52 12.30 19.20
CA PRO A 83 4.38 12.01 20.06
C PRO A 83 3.11 11.63 19.27
N LEU A 84 2.90 12.22 18.09
CA LEU A 84 1.75 11.92 17.24
C LEU A 84 1.80 10.46 16.75
N ASP A 85 2.99 9.93 16.48
CA ASP A 85 3.18 8.55 16.09
C ASP A 85 2.74 7.58 17.19
N THR A 86 3.10 7.85 18.44
CA THR A 86 2.65 7.00 19.57
C THR A 86 1.14 6.99 19.76
N ALA A 87 0.46 8.10 19.39
CA ALA A 87 -0.99 8.21 19.48
C ALA A 87 -1.73 7.56 18.31
N SER A 88 -1.07 7.39 17.15
CA SER A 88 -1.71 6.97 15.91
C SER A 88 -1.19 5.64 15.34
N ASN A 89 -0.04 5.16 15.79
CA ASN A 89 0.59 3.90 15.42
C ASN A 89 0.70 2.97 16.63
N PHE A 90 -0.16 1.95 16.69
CA PHE A 90 -0.22 1.00 17.81
C PHE A 90 1.01 0.09 17.96
N LEU A 91 1.94 0.09 16.99
CA LEU A 91 3.19 -0.67 17.07
C LEU A 91 4.31 0.12 17.77
N ILE A 92 4.14 1.43 17.96
CA ILE A 92 5.13 2.29 18.58
C ILE A 92 4.74 2.51 20.05
N PRO A 93 5.57 2.07 21.01
CA PRO A 93 5.29 2.29 22.43
C PRO A 93 5.59 3.75 22.83
N GLU A 94 4.88 4.26 23.84
CA GLU A 94 5.01 5.66 24.28
C GLU A 94 6.42 6.07 24.70
N ASN A 95 7.25 5.11 25.13
CA ASN A 95 8.63 5.35 25.55
C ASN A 95 9.65 5.40 24.40
N ALA A 96 9.23 5.20 23.14
CA ALA A 96 10.10 5.25 21.97
C ALA A 96 10.25 6.67 21.37
N ILE A 97 9.62 7.68 21.95
CA ILE A 97 9.70 9.07 21.46
C ILE A 97 11.16 9.53 21.42
N GLY A 98 11.59 10.04 20.26
CA GLY A 98 12.96 10.49 20.02
C GLY A 98 13.95 9.39 19.63
N GLU A 99 13.51 8.13 19.56
CA GLU A 99 14.28 7.04 18.96
C GLU A 99 14.03 6.96 17.45
N SER A 100 15.01 6.42 16.70
CA SER A 100 14.82 6.09 15.29
C SER A 100 14.01 4.78 15.19
N THR A 101 12.99 4.77 14.34
CA THR A 101 12.03 3.66 14.27
C THR A 101 12.70 2.32 13.88
N VAL A 102 13.69 2.31 12.97
CA VAL A 102 14.67 1.24 12.68
C VAL A 102 15.86 1.84 11.89
N THR A 103 17.12 1.42 12.09
CA THR A 103 18.28 1.98 11.34
C THR A 103 18.73 1.11 10.16
N TYR A 104 18.53 1.54 8.91
CA TYR A 104 19.12 0.98 7.65
C TYR A 104 19.23 2.10 6.56
N PRO A 105 19.91 1.91 5.40
CA PRO A 105 20.46 2.98 4.56
C PRO A 105 19.42 3.80 3.79
N THR A 106 19.84 5.02 3.43
CA THR A 106 19.01 6.10 2.87
C THR A 106 18.23 5.74 1.59
N LEU A 107 16.94 6.07 1.56
CA LEU A 107 16.00 6.03 0.43
C LEU A 107 16.55 6.60 -0.90
N ARG A 108 17.45 7.58 -0.81
CA ARG A 108 18.11 8.21 -1.97
C ARG A 108 18.94 7.21 -2.79
N GLN A 109 19.29 6.05 -2.22
CA GLN A 109 20.07 5.01 -2.89
C GLN A 109 19.22 3.97 -3.62
N SER A 110 17.88 3.93 -3.44
CA SER A 110 17.03 2.82 -3.90
C SER A 110 16.12 3.12 -5.10
N PHE A 111 15.92 4.37 -5.52
CA PHE A 111 15.06 4.66 -6.68
C PHE A 111 15.62 5.75 -7.62
N HIS A 112 15.86 5.37 -8.88
CA HIS A 112 15.86 6.27 -10.04
C HIS A 112 14.77 5.80 -11.00
N LEU A 113 13.56 6.34 -10.86
CA LEU A 113 12.47 6.20 -11.84
C LEU A 113 11.80 7.56 -11.98
N GLY A 114 11.97 8.18 -13.16
CA GLY A 114 11.32 9.43 -13.54
C GLY A 114 10.19 9.19 -14.55
N GLY A 115 9.27 10.15 -14.67
CA GLY A 115 8.22 10.14 -15.69
C GLY A 115 7.46 11.45 -15.74
N ASP A 116 7.81 12.32 -16.69
CA ASP A 116 7.03 13.49 -17.11
C ASP A 116 6.38 13.18 -18.46
N GLN A 117 5.05 13.07 -18.50
CA GLN A 117 4.22 13.18 -19.71
C GLN A 117 2.81 13.72 -19.36
N PRO A 118 2.18 14.55 -20.21
CA PRO A 118 0.85 15.10 -20.00
C PRO A 118 -0.27 14.14 -20.43
N ILE A 119 -1.40 14.18 -19.71
CA ILE A 119 -2.58 13.32 -19.92
C ILE A 119 -3.81 14.19 -20.25
N SER A 120 -4.66 13.77 -21.19
CA SER A 120 -5.92 14.44 -21.56
C SER A 120 -7.15 13.76 -20.93
N PRO A 121 -8.16 14.46 -20.39
CA PRO A 121 -9.28 13.83 -19.69
C PRO A 121 -10.61 13.78 -20.46
N LYS A 122 -11.45 12.80 -20.12
CA LYS A 122 -12.92 12.94 -20.09
C LYS A 122 -13.42 12.48 -18.71
N SER A 123 -14.15 13.39 -18.04
CA SER A 123 -14.70 13.35 -16.67
C SER A 123 -13.65 13.13 -15.57
N ILE A 124 -13.29 14.21 -14.87
CA ILE A 124 -12.30 14.22 -13.80
C ILE A 124 -13.01 14.00 -12.45
N PRO A 125 -12.70 12.91 -11.73
CA PRO A 125 -13.27 12.69 -10.40
C PRO A 125 -12.63 13.57 -9.33
N LYS A 126 -13.32 13.82 -8.22
CA LYS A 126 -12.83 14.67 -7.13
C LYS A 126 -11.52 14.17 -6.50
N GLY A 127 -11.38 12.85 -6.37
CA GLY A 127 -10.16 12.23 -5.84
C GLY A 127 -8.92 12.55 -6.67
N PHE A 128 -9.08 12.71 -7.99
CA PHE A 128 -7.98 13.15 -8.87
C PHE A 128 -7.55 14.59 -8.56
N LEU A 129 -8.50 15.50 -8.33
CA LEU A 129 -8.19 16.91 -8.02
C LEU A 129 -7.51 17.05 -6.66
N ILE A 130 -7.98 16.32 -5.65
CA ILE A 130 -7.36 16.23 -4.32
C ILE A 130 -5.93 15.68 -4.43
N MET A 131 -5.69 14.69 -5.28
CA MET A 131 -4.34 14.15 -5.49
C MET A 131 -3.40 15.15 -6.16
N GLN A 132 -3.87 15.88 -7.19
CA GLN A 132 -3.06 16.93 -7.82
C GLN A 132 -2.72 18.05 -6.84
N LEU A 133 -3.64 18.35 -5.92
CA LEU A 133 -3.41 19.27 -4.82
C LEU A 133 -2.34 18.77 -3.85
N LEU A 134 -2.52 17.57 -3.30
CA LEU A 134 -1.60 17.00 -2.31
C LEU A 134 -0.19 16.78 -2.86
N ARG A 135 -0.04 16.50 -4.15
CA ARG A 135 1.28 16.40 -4.82
C ARG A 135 2.10 17.69 -4.80
N GLN A 136 1.47 18.85 -4.62
CA GLN A 136 2.12 20.15 -4.63
C GLN A 136 2.46 20.66 -3.22
N ILE A 137 2.16 19.87 -2.20
CA ILE A 137 2.45 20.14 -0.78
C ILE A 137 3.67 19.30 -0.41
N ASP A 138 4.75 19.95 0.02
CA ASP A 138 5.94 19.26 0.51
C ASP A 138 5.62 18.52 1.82
N SER A 139 6.15 17.31 1.97
CA SER A 139 5.83 16.39 3.07
C SER A 139 6.48 16.75 4.41
N SER A 140 6.82 18.02 4.66
CA SER A 140 7.13 18.48 6.02
C SER A 140 5.86 18.31 6.86
N GLU A 141 5.96 17.59 7.97
CA GLU A 141 4.82 17.18 8.82
C GLU A 141 3.94 18.33 9.34
N ASP A 142 4.29 19.59 9.07
CA ASP A 142 3.63 20.80 9.58
C ASP A 142 2.64 21.49 8.59
N ASP A 143 2.47 21.04 7.34
CA ASP A 143 1.87 21.90 6.29
C ASP A 143 0.43 21.59 5.81
N LEU A 144 -0.29 20.61 6.37
CA LEU A 144 -1.71 20.35 6.00
C LEU A 144 -2.71 21.19 6.81
N VAL A 145 -2.45 22.51 6.81
CA VAL A 145 -3.37 23.52 7.34
C VAL A 145 -4.30 23.98 6.23
N LEU A 146 -5.58 24.18 6.55
CA LEU A 146 -6.62 24.53 5.57
C LEU A 146 -6.26 25.73 4.71
N ASP A 147 -5.62 26.76 5.28
CA ASP A 147 -5.20 27.94 4.53
C ASP A 147 -4.13 27.61 3.47
N THR A 148 -3.15 26.76 3.81
CA THR A 148 -2.11 26.27 2.88
C THR A 148 -2.73 25.42 1.78
N VAL A 149 -3.62 24.50 2.14
CA VAL A 149 -4.34 23.63 1.20
C VAL A 149 -5.20 24.48 0.25
N ARG A 150 -5.86 25.53 0.76
CA ARG A 150 -6.66 26.46 -0.05
C ARG A 150 -5.79 27.26 -1.03
N GLU A 151 -4.65 27.76 -0.58
CA GLU A 151 -3.71 28.50 -1.44
C GLU A 151 -3.12 27.61 -2.55
N LYS A 152 -2.75 26.38 -2.20
CA LYS A 152 -2.27 25.39 -3.16
C LYS A 152 -3.36 24.96 -4.14
N TRP A 153 -4.61 24.85 -3.68
CA TRP A 153 -5.73 24.54 -4.56
C TRP A 153 -5.95 25.62 -5.62
N LYS A 154 -5.83 26.90 -5.25
CA LYS A 154 -5.88 28.00 -6.23
C LYS A 154 -4.85 27.82 -7.34
N GLN A 155 -3.60 27.57 -6.96
CA GLN A 155 -2.51 27.34 -7.91
C GLN A 155 -2.77 26.14 -8.83
N VAL A 156 -3.25 25.01 -8.27
CA VAL A 156 -3.55 23.80 -9.03
C VAL A 156 -4.76 23.97 -9.94
N SER A 157 -5.82 24.64 -9.47
CA SER A 157 -7.01 24.92 -10.27
C SER A 157 -6.69 25.80 -11.48
N GLU A 158 -5.83 26.80 -11.30
CA GLU A 158 -5.38 27.68 -12.37
C GLU A 158 -4.53 26.93 -13.39
N GLN A 159 -3.58 26.09 -12.93
CA GLN A 159 -2.76 25.24 -13.79
C GLN A 159 -3.59 24.25 -14.63
N LEU A 160 -4.67 23.72 -14.06
CA LEU A 160 -5.56 22.77 -14.74
C LEU A 160 -6.68 23.46 -15.54
N GLY A 161 -6.79 24.80 -15.49
CA GLY A 161 -7.85 25.55 -16.16
C GLY A 161 -9.26 25.26 -15.61
N LEU A 162 -9.36 24.93 -14.32
CA LEU A 162 -10.61 24.58 -13.64
C LEU A 162 -11.10 25.75 -12.76
N PRO A 163 -12.42 25.89 -12.55
CA PRO A 163 -12.93 26.89 -11.63
C PRO A 163 -12.60 26.51 -10.18
N GLU A 164 -12.30 27.49 -9.32
CA GLU A 164 -11.93 27.24 -7.92
C GLU A 164 -12.99 26.43 -7.14
N ASN A 165 -14.27 26.52 -7.53
CA ASN A 165 -15.37 25.79 -6.92
C ASN A 165 -15.50 24.32 -7.36
N ALA A 166 -14.57 23.80 -8.18
CA ALA A 166 -14.55 22.39 -8.56
C ALA A 166 -14.31 21.45 -7.36
N LEU A 167 -13.64 21.96 -6.31
CA LEU A 167 -13.65 21.38 -4.97
C LEU A 167 -14.37 22.34 -4.02
N LYS A 168 -15.21 21.79 -3.14
CA LYS A 168 -15.86 22.55 -2.06
C LYS A 168 -14.90 22.68 -0.88
N GLU A 169 -15.19 23.62 0.02
CA GLU A 169 -14.43 23.78 1.27
C GLU A 169 -14.36 22.47 2.07
N GLU A 170 -15.47 21.73 2.16
CA GLU A 170 -15.55 20.41 2.79
C GLU A 170 -14.57 19.38 2.16
N ASP A 171 -14.37 19.45 0.84
CA ASP A 171 -13.43 18.58 0.11
C ASP A 171 -11.96 18.98 0.37
N LEU A 172 -11.69 20.21 0.83
CA LEU A 172 -10.35 20.68 1.22
C LEU A 172 -10.09 20.39 2.70
N GLU A 173 -11.11 20.55 3.55
CA GLU A 173 -11.07 20.23 4.98
C GLU A 173 -10.74 18.75 5.22
N CYS A 174 -11.22 17.83 4.36
CA CYS A 174 -10.90 16.41 4.49
C CYS A 174 -9.41 16.09 4.22
N CYS A 175 -8.65 17.02 3.64
CA CYS A 175 -7.21 16.89 3.41
C CYS A 175 -6.38 17.39 4.60
N CYS A 176 -7.03 17.97 5.61
CA CYS A 176 -6.37 18.69 6.69
C CYS A 176 -6.51 17.94 8.03
N GLY A 177 -5.62 18.29 8.96
CA GLY A 177 -5.67 17.79 10.34
C GLY A 177 -4.85 16.52 10.58
N PRO A 178 -4.80 16.06 11.85
CA PRO A 178 -3.97 14.92 12.22
C PRO A 178 -4.49 13.63 11.60
N LEU A 179 -3.58 12.68 11.37
CA LEU A 179 -3.94 11.35 10.91
C LEU A 179 -4.98 10.71 11.84
N VAL A 180 -6.11 10.31 11.27
CA VAL A 180 -7.19 9.64 12.00
C VAL A 180 -6.89 8.14 12.04
N PRO A 181 -6.73 7.52 13.23
CA PRO A 181 -6.38 6.09 13.33
C PRO A 181 -7.40 5.17 12.64
N ALA A 182 -8.69 5.51 12.71
CA ALA A 182 -9.75 4.75 12.04
C ALA A 182 -9.60 4.74 10.51
N VAL A 183 -9.21 5.88 9.91
CA VAL A 183 -8.95 5.98 8.46
C VAL A 183 -7.72 5.15 8.10
N SER A 184 -6.68 5.20 8.94
CA SER A 184 -5.46 4.39 8.75
C SER A 184 -5.74 2.89 8.78
N ALA A 185 -6.63 2.44 9.68
CA ALA A 185 -7.07 1.04 9.75
C ALA A 185 -7.82 0.58 8.50
N ILE A 186 -8.72 1.42 7.97
CA ILE A 186 -9.45 1.12 6.74
C ILE A 186 -8.48 1.04 5.56
N LEU A 187 -7.64 2.06 5.38
CA LEU A 187 -6.68 2.12 4.27
C LEU A 187 -5.65 0.99 4.35
N GLY A 188 -5.07 0.74 5.53
CA GLY A 188 -4.10 -0.33 5.71
C GLY A 188 -4.70 -1.72 5.49
N GLY A 189 -5.96 -1.94 5.88
CA GLY A 189 -6.69 -3.16 5.55
C GLY A 189 -6.91 -3.35 4.05
N VAL A 190 -7.31 -2.30 3.35
CA VAL A 190 -7.51 -2.32 1.88
C VAL A 190 -6.20 -2.60 1.15
N VAL A 191 -5.14 -1.86 1.47
CA VAL A 191 -3.81 -2.03 0.86
C VAL A 191 -3.27 -3.44 1.13
N ALA A 192 -3.36 -3.94 2.37
CA ALA A 192 -2.94 -5.30 2.69
C ALA A 192 -3.73 -6.35 1.90
N GLN A 193 -5.04 -6.14 1.73
CA GLN A 193 -5.86 -7.06 0.95
C GLN A 193 -5.42 -7.10 -0.52
N GLU A 194 -5.06 -5.96 -1.13
CA GLU A 194 -4.52 -5.93 -2.49
C GLU A 194 -3.18 -6.66 -2.60
N ILE A 195 -2.28 -6.47 -1.62
CA ILE A 195 -1.01 -7.22 -1.56
C ILE A 195 -1.27 -8.73 -1.46
N ILE A 196 -2.20 -9.14 -0.60
CA ILE A 196 -2.59 -10.56 -0.44
C ILE A 196 -3.17 -11.11 -1.75
N ARG A 197 -4.02 -10.34 -2.44
CA ARG A 197 -4.58 -10.75 -3.75
C ARG A 197 -3.48 -10.91 -4.79
N ALA A 198 -2.51 -9.98 -4.85
CA ALA A 198 -1.38 -10.06 -5.75
C ALA A 198 -0.54 -11.32 -5.51
N ILE A 199 -0.20 -11.62 -4.24
CA ILE A 199 0.59 -12.81 -3.87
C ILE A 199 -0.17 -14.11 -4.16
N THR A 200 -1.44 -14.16 -3.80
CA THR A 200 -2.24 -15.39 -3.89
C THR A 200 -2.75 -15.64 -5.30
N SER A 201 -2.86 -14.58 -6.11
CA SER A 201 -3.56 -14.55 -7.40
C SER A 201 -5.03 -14.94 -7.26
N LYS A 202 -5.67 -14.57 -6.14
CA LYS A 202 -7.08 -14.86 -5.85
C LYS A 202 -7.90 -13.58 -5.79
N GLY A 203 -8.93 -13.52 -6.63
CA GLY A 203 -9.79 -12.33 -6.77
C GLY A 203 -9.24 -11.34 -7.81
N ALA A 204 -10.12 -10.46 -8.29
CA ALA A 204 -9.70 -9.34 -9.12
C ALA A 204 -9.04 -8.26 -8.24
N PRO A 205 -8.01 -7.55 -8.75
CA PRO A 205 -7.53 -6.35 -8.08
C PRO A 205 -8.66 -5.33 -7.95
N GLN A 206 -8.64 -4.52 -6.90
CA GLN A 206 -9.53 -3.38 -6.77
C GLN A 206 -9.17 -2.30 -7.80
N GLY A 207 -10.11 -1.36 -8.00
CA GLY A 207 -9.86 -0.21 -8.85
C GLY A 207 -8.55 0.47 -8.48
N ASN A 208 -7.86 1.01 -9.47
CA ASN A 208 -6.56 1.66 -9.29
C ASN A 208 -6.62 2.89 -8.36
N TRP A 209 -7.82 3.37 -7.99
CA TRP A 209 -8.02 4.50 -7.10
C TRP A 209 -9.01 4.21 -5.97
N TYR A 210 -8.60 4.56 -4.75
CA TYR A 210 -9.37 4.37 -3.52
C TYR A 210 -9.27 5.63 -2.66
N PHE A 211 -10.40 6.27 -2.38
CA PHE A 211 -10.47 7.48 -1.56
C PHE A 211 -11.41 7.25 -0.36
N VAL A 212 -10.93 7.58 0.84
CA VAL A 212 -11.69 7.47 2.09
C VAL A 212 -11.87 8.84 2.69
N ASP A 213 -13.13 9.28 2.79
CA ASP A 213 -13.51 10.48 3.51
C ASP A 213 -13.78 10.12 4.97
N GLY A 214 -12.87 10.53 5.85
CA GLY A 214 -12.97 10.31 7.30
C GLY A 214 -14.05 11.16 7.99
N ILE A 215 -14.50 12.25 7.38
CA ILE A 215 -15.53 13.15 7.93
C ILE A 215 -16.91 12.54 7.66
N ASN A 216 -17.17 12.16 6.41
CA ASN A 216 -18.45 11.58 6.00
C ASN A 216 -18.51 10.05 6.12
N CYS A 217 -17.42 9.41 6.56
CA CYS A 217 -17.27 7.95 6.61
C CYS A 217 -17.64 7.29 5.27
N SER A 218 -17.20 7.89 4.16
CA SER A 218 -17.56 7.44 2.82
C SER A 218 -16.33 6.96 2.04
N VAL A 219 -16.56 6.02 1.12
CA VAL A 219 -15.50 5.44 0.29
C VAL A 219 -15.88 5.57 -1.16
N THR A 220 -14.94 6.06 -1.97
CA THR A 220 -15.05 6.11 -3.43
C THR A 220 -13.98 5.22 -4.06
N VAL A 221 -14.41 4.30 -4.92
CA VAL A 221 -13.52 3.41 -5.68
C VAL A 221 -13.69 3.69 -7.15
N GLU A 222 -12.58 3.98 -7.83
CA GLU A 222 -12.59 4.41 -9.22
C GLU A 222 -11.61 3.60 -10.06
N TRP A 223 -12.02 3.40 -11.31
CA TRP A 223 -11.17 2.85 -12.36
C TRP A 223 -10.80 4.00 -13.29
N LEU A 224 -9.58 4.53 -13.14
CA LEU A 224 -9.06 5.42 -14.16
C LEU A 224 -8.74 4.59 -15.41
N PRO A 225 -9.17 5.05 -16.60
CA PRO A 225 -8.98 4.33 -17.85
C PRO A 225 -7.49 4.05 -18.09
N GLU A 226 -7.19 2.88 -18.65
CA GLU A 226 -5.86 2.57 -19.17
C GLU A 226 -5.50 3.62 -20.23
N THR A 227 -4.32 4.20 -20.13
CA THR A 227 -3.82 5.11 -21.15
C THR A 227 -3.62 4.27 -22.41
N GLU A 228 -4.44 4.49 -23.45
CA GLU A 228 -4.25 3.82 -24.74
C GLU A 228 -2.81 4.12 -25.19
N ALA A 229 -1.97 3.07 -25.23
CA ALA A 229 -0.67 3.15 -25.86
C ALA A 229 -0.93 3.53 -27.31
N SER A 230 -0.51 4.75 -27.68
CA SER A 230 -0.68 5.29 -29.02
C SER A 230 -0.05 4.34 -30.04
N ALA A 231 -0.87 3.87 -30.98
CA ALA A 231 -0.45 3.22 -32.22
C ALA A 231 0.03 4.26 -33.24
#